data_AF-U1HLX8-F1
#
_entry.id   AF-U1HLX8-F1
#
_cell.length_a   1.000
_cell.length_b   1.000
_cell.length_c   1.000
_cell.angle_alpha   90.00
_cell.angle_beta   90.00
_cell.angle_gamma   90.00
#
_symmetry.space_group_name_H-M   'P 1'
#
loop_
_entity.id
_entity.type
_entity.pdbx_description
1 polymer ?
#
loop_
_entity_poly.entity_id
_entity_poly.type
_entity_poly.pdbx_seq_one_letter_code
_entity_poly.pdbx_strand_id
1 'polypeptide(L)'
;MPKRNEKKVKKKKPRAIRNQANTRGKSEQVQSNQVDSKDRHSEENPCDRPGNQDSSTSEDYPIFLPFNTQHLILTILQSTLEDCCQDFGKRWLPQLMEARRWTEPGSIELHVWVRVVSDHWNEIPHQAINQVIGKDWSTTLWAVVNIRHLAVHRRPTSARLILDFLHFAEEFTAMLQDSKSMNCIKTIKNKLNSVVDDLEVKEVLLQEALREDFAEITKKQTLLKKEAVENMKQRSKENITAAGQTITDFLTINSYSSKRILSYSNDDDFNSRKIRAGARGKRPRTLGGGGMEVGQRGRCKSRGIFKTI
;
A
#
# COMPACT_ATOMS: atom_id res chain seq x y z
N MET A 1 31.29 -20.98 95.24
CA MET A 1 32.66 -20.92 94.70
C MET A 1 32.61 -20.34 93.28
N PRO A 2 33.26 -19.18 93.03
CA PRO A 2 33.09 -18.34 91.84
C PRO A 2 34.25 -18.46 90.82
N LYS A 3 34.07 -17.84 89.64
CA LYS A 3 35.02 -17.10 88.77
C LYS A 3 34.32 -16.93 87.41
N ARG A 4 33.73 -15.79 87.01
CA ARG A 4 34.22 -14.40 86.77
C ARG A 4 35.45 -14.36 85.85
N ASN A 5 35.25 -13.89 84.61
CA ASN A 5 36.03 -12.78 84.05
C ASN A 5 35.37 -12.15 82.81
N GLU A 6 35.07 -10.86 82.98
CA GLU A 6 34.83 -9.85 81.93
C GLU A 6 36.17 -9.34 81.38
N LYS A 7 36.17 -8.78 80.16
CA LYS A 7 36.88 -7.53 79.74
C LYS A 7 36.57 -7.25 78.26
N LYS A 8 35.72 -6.25 77.96
CA LYS A 8 36.01 -4.82 77.68
C LYS A 8 36.66 -4.52 76.30
N VAL A 9 35.78 -4.10 75.37
CA VAL A 9 35.78 -2.84 74.60
C VAL A 9 37.13 -2.15 74.31
N LYS A 10 37.44 -1.93 73.03
CA LYS A 10 38.07 -0.70 72.54
C LYS A 10 37.52 -0.24 71.18
N LYS A 11 36.90 0.95 71.23
CA LYS A 11 36.51 1.84 70.10
C LYS A 11 37.74 2.24 69.26
N LYS A 12 37.59 2.36 67.94
CA LYS A 12 38.36 3.31 67.09
C LYS A 12 37.60 3.70 65.80
N LYS A 13 37.06 4.92 65.80
CA LYS A 13 37.06 5.93 64.71
C LYS A 13 37.70 7.20 65.34
N PRO A 14 38.12 8.27 64.66
CA PRO A 14 37.93 8.67 63.25
C PRO A 14 39.17 9.35 62.57
N ARG A 15 39.01 9.79 61.30
CA ARG A 15 39.56 11.00 60.60
C ARG A 15 39.80 10.63 59.12
N ALA A 16 39.07 11.13 58.12
CA ALA A 16 38.91 12.51 57.63
C ALA A 16 40.24 13.14 57.15
N ILE A 17 40.34 13.44 55.84
CA ILE A 17 40.65 14.76 55.24
C ILE A 17 41.13 14.61 53.78
N ARG A 18 40.42 15.33 52.87
CA ARG A 18 40.86 16.07 51.66
C ARG A 18 41.62 15.33 50.54
N ASN A 19 41.55 15.67 49.25
CA ASN A 19 40.97 16.81 48.54
C ASN A 19 41.09 16.60 47.02
N GLN A 20 40.23 17.29 46.27
CA GLN A 20 40.48 18.04 45.01
C GLN A 20 40.92 17.24 43.77
N ALA A 21 40.11 17.20 42.71
CA ALA A 21 39.75 18.26 41.76
C ALA A 21 40.76 18.44 40.62
N ASN A 22 40.22 18.86 39.47
CA ASN A 22 40.89 19.34 38.26
C ASN A 22 41.46 18.26 37.32
N THR A 23 41.33 18.33 35.99
CA THR A 23 40.72 19.31 35.06
C THR A 23 40.84 18.78 33.62
N ARG A 24 40.01 19.34 32.72
CA ARG A 24 40.29 19.65 31.29
C ARG A 24 40.56 18.45 30.36
N GLY A 25 39.89 18.29 29.23
CA GLY A 25 39.37 19.29 28.30
C GLY A 25 40.35 19.49 27.14
N LYS A 26 40.03 18.91 25.98
CA LYS A 26 40.35 19.32 24.59
C LYS A 26 39.77 18.23 23.67
N SER A 27 38.77 18.40 22.79
CA SER A 27 38.51 19.35 21.69
C SER A 27 39.53 19.29 20.55
N GLU A 28 39.09 18.80 19.38
CA GLU A 28 39.28 19.29 17.98
C GLU A 28 39.11 18.12 16.98
N GLN A 29 38.06 18.12 16.14
CA GLN A 29 37.98 18.62 14.74
C GLN A 29 38.69 17.67 13.73
N VAL A 30 38.31 17.45 12.46
CA VAL A 30 37.25 17.82 11.48
C VAL A 30 37.57 16.98 10.22
N GLN A 31 36.57 16.64 9.39
CA GLN A 31 36.57 16.51 7.89
C GLN A 31 35.38 15.57 7.54
N SER A 32 34.24 16.00 6.98
CA SER A 32 33.95 16.77 5.76
C SER A 32 34.75 16.31 4.55
N ASN A 33 34.09 15.61 3.62
CA ASN A 33 34.30 15.80 2.19
C ASN A 33 33.03 15.44 1.41
N GLN A 34 32.50 16.48 0.77
CA GLN A 34 31.52 16.48 -0.30
C GLN A 34 32.30 16.89 -1.55
N VAL A 35 32.20 16.14 -2.65
CA VAL A 35 32.54 16.64 -3.99
C VAL A 35 31.45 16.20 -4.96
N ASP A 36 31.16 17.14 -5.84
CA ASP A 36 29.99 17.36 -6.67
C ASP A 36 30.38 17.18 -8.15
N SER A 37 29.38 16.86 -9.00
CA SER A 37 29.32 17.15 -10.46
C SER A 37 30.24 16.32 -11.41
N LYS A 38 29.84 15.88 -12.62
CA LYS A 38 28.93 16.46 -13.63
C LYS A 38 28.74 15.52 -14.87
N ASP A 39 27.58 15.65 -15.55
CA ASP A 39 27.28 15.54 -17.02
C ASP A 39 27.68 14.25 -17.81
N ARG A 40 26.99 13.70 -18.85
CA ARG A 40 25.77 13.97 -19.65
C ARG A 40 25.50 12.77 -20.59
N HIS A 41 24.22 12.54 -20.91
CA HIS A 41 23.58 11.99 -22.13
C HIS A 41 24.17 10.77 -22.88
N SER A 42 23.35 9.72 -23.04
CA SER A 42 22.79 9.31 -24.36
C SER A 42 21.61 8.35 -24.18
N GLU A 43 20.55 8.62 -24.94
CA GLU A 43 19.36 7.79 -25.13
C GLU A 43 19.72 6.47 -25.83
N GLU A 44 19.29 5.33 -25.28
CA GLU A 44 18.97 4.15 -26.08
C GLU A 44 17.77 3.41 -25.47
N ASN A 45 16.60 3.61 -26.09
CA ASN A 45 15.49 2.67 -26.06
C ASN A 45 15.79 1.58 -27.11
N PRO A 46 15.71 0.30 -26.74
CA PRO A 46 14.92 -0.60 -27.58
C PRO A 46 14.09 -1.60 -26.77
N CYS A 47 12.77 -1.46 -26.96
CA CYS A 47 11.74 -2.48 -27.18
C CYS A 47 11.95 -3.92 -26.65
N ASP A 48 10.90 -4.39 -25.98
CA ASP A 48 10.38 -5.76 -26.01
C ASP A 48 11.31 -6.90 -25.62
N ARG A 49 11.14 -7.36 -24.38
CA ARG A 49 11.30 -8.79 -24.08
C ARG A 49 10.02 -9.32 -23.41
N PRO A 50 9.39 -10.38 -23.96
CA PRO A 50 8.14 -10.91 -23.44
C PRO A 50 8.41 -11.88 -22.29
N GLY A 51 7.55 -11.80 -21.28
CA GLY A 51 7.25 -12.87 -20.34
C GLY A 51 8.31 -13.13 -19.28
N ASN A 52 8.04 -12.70 -18.05
CA ASN A 52 8.29 -13.59 -16.92
C ASN A 52 7.32 -13.32 -15.77
N GLN A 53 6.34 -14.21 -15.65
CA GLN A 53 5.73 -14.66 -14.40
C GLN A 53 5.37 -13.59 -13.37
N ASP A 54 4.17 -13.02 -13.51
CA ASP A 54 3.39 -12.61 -12.34
C ASP A 54 2.84 -13.88 -11.68
N SER A 55 3.72 -14.69 -11.10
CA SER A 55 3.28 -15.46 -9.94
C SER A 55 3.12 -14.44 -8.83
N SER A 56 1.92 -13.83 -8.75
CA SER A 56 1.52 -13.01 -7.62
C SER A 56 1.47 -13.92 -6.39
N THR A 57 2.65 -14.15 -5.82
CA THR A 57 2.77 -14.67 -4.47
C THR A 57 2.05 -13.68 -3.57
N SER A 58 1.35 -14.19 -2.57
CA SER A 58 0.57 -13.44 -1.56
C SER A 58 1.36 -12.36 -0.78
N GLU A 59 2.62 -12.11 -1.15
CA GLU A 59 3.51 -11.10 -0.57
C GLU A 59 3.19 -9.66 -1.01
N ASP A 60 2.60 -9.44 -2.19
CA ASP A 60 2.37 -8.08 -2.69
C ASP A 60 1.24 -7.33 -1.95
N TYR A 61 0.32 -8.06 -1.33
CA TYR A 61 -0.79 -7.49 -0.55
C TYR A 61 -0.99 -8.27 0.76
N PRO A 62 -0.24 -7.92 1.83
CA PRO A 62 -0.42 -8.57 3.11
C PRO A 62 -1.83 -8.36 3.64
N ILE A 63 -2.50 -9.45 4.02
CA ILE A 63 -3.85 -9.40 4.57
C ILE A 63 -3.80 -8.80 5.98
N PHE A 64 -4.56 -7.73 6.19
CA PHE A 64 -4.78 -7.14 7.50
C PHE A 64 -6.22 -7.37 7.95
N LEU A 65 -6.38 -7.96 9.13
CA LEU A 65 -7.69 -8.06 9.79
C LEU A 65 -8.14 -6.66 10.26
N PRO A 66 -9.43 -6.47 10.59
CA PRO A 66 -9.85 -5.27 11.30
C PRO A 66 -9.04 -5.08 12.59
N PHE A 67 -8.62 -3.85 12.87
CA PHE A 67 -7.73 -3.52 13.99
C PHE A 67 -8.22 -4.07 15.34
N ASN A 68 -9.52 -3.93 15.64
CA ASN A 68 -10.11 -4.44 16.87
C ASN A 68 -9.96 -5.96 17.02
N THR A 69 -10.06 -6.69 15.91
CA THR A 69 -9.86 -8.14 15.87
C THR A 69 -8.40 -8.50 16.12
N GLN A 70 -7.45 -7.77 15.50
CA GLN A 70 -6.02 -7.97 15.75
C GLN A 70 -5.69 -7.78 17.23
N HIS A 71 -6.14 -6.66 17.80
CA HIS A 71 -5.87 -6.32 19.20
C HIS A 71 -6.50 -7.31 20.17
N LEU A 72 -7.72 -7.77 19.90
CA LEU A 72 -8.39 -8.78 20.72
C LEU A 72 -7.59 -10.09 20.73
N ILE A 73 -7.15 -10.58 19.57
CA ILE A 73 -6.36 -11.81 19.46
C ILE A 73 -5.06 -11.67 20.25
N LEU A 74 -4.32 -10.58 20.04
CA LEU A 74 -3.05 -10.34 20.74
C LEU A 74 -3.24 -10.19 22.26
N THR A 75 -4.35 -9.61 22.70
CA THR A 75 -4.68 -9.47 24.13
C THR A 75 -4.99 -10.82 24.76
N ILE A 76 -5.81 -11.64 24.10
CA ILE A 76 -6.11 -13.02 24.56
C ILE A 76 -4.83 -13.84 24.60
N LEU A 77 -3.98 -13.70 23.60
CA LEU A 77 -2.71 -14.42 23.52
C LEU A 77 -1.79 -14.03 24.68
N GLN A 78 -1.64 -12.72 24.95
CA GLN A 78 -0.86 -12.23 26.07
C GLN A 78 -1.41 -12.76 27.41
N SER A 79 -2.71 -12.61 27.68
CA SER A 79 -3.30 -13.02 28.96
C SER A 79 -3.19 -14.53 29.17
N THR A 80 -3.43 -15.32 28.12
CA THR A 80 -3.32 -16.79 28.19
C THR A 80 -1.89 -17.23 28.50
N LEU A 81 -0.88 -16.57 27.92
CA LEU A 81 0.52 -16.88 28.18
C LEU A 81 0.95 -16.44 29.59
N GLU A 82 0.47 -15.29 30.08
CA GLU A 82 0.73 -14.81 31.44
C GLU A 82 0.12 -15.75 32.49
N ASP A 83 -1.11 -16.21 32.29
CA ASP A 83 -1.79 -17.23 33.09
C ASP A 83 -0.99 -18.54 33.12
N CYS A 84 -0.61 -19.03 31.94
CA CYS A 84 0.20 -20.25 31.78
C CYS A 84 1.51 -20.18 32.56
N CYS A 85 2.23 -19.07 32.42
CA CYS A 85 3.48 -18.88 33.14
C CYS A 85 3.26 -18.81 34.66
N GLN A 86 2.18 -18.17 35.10
CA GLN A 86 1.87 -18.07 36.52
C GLN A 86 1.60 -19.44 37.15
N ASP A 87 0.79 -20.26 36.49
CA ASP A 87 0.50 -21.62 36.94
C ASP A 87 1.77 -22.47 36.96
N PHE A 88 2.64 -22.31 35.96
CA PHE A 88 3.94 -22.95 35.93
C PHE A 88 4.82 -22.56 37.13
N GLY A 89 4.97 -21.26 37.41
CA GLY A 89 5.80 -20.81 38.54
C GLY A 89 5.23 -21.19 39.90
N LYS A 90 3.91 -21.15 40.09
CA LYS A 90 3.27 -21.65 41.32
C LYS A 90 3.59 -23.12 41.57
N ARG A 91 3.68 -23.93 40.51
CA ARG A 91 3.94 -25.36 40.60
C ARG A 91 5.41 -25.70 40.81
N TRP A 92 6.31 -25.02 40.10
CA TRP A 92 7.72 -25.42 40.00
C TRP A 92 8.71 -24.46 40.66
N LEU A 93 8.33 -23.20 40.88
CA LEU A 93 9.16 -22.17 41.51
C LEU A 93 8.42 -21.45 42.66
N PRO A 94 7.74 -22.16 43.58
CA PRO A 94 6.86 -21.52 44.59
C PRO A 94 7.62 -20.55 45.51
N GLN A 95 8.86 -20.87 45.87
CA GLN A 95 9.70 -20.04 46.72
C GLN A 95 10.04 -18.69 46.04
N LEU A 96 10.31 -18.73 44.73
CA LEU A 96 10.56 -17.51 43.95
C LEU A 96 9.30 -16.67 43.84
N MET A 97 8.16 -17.30 43.57
CA MET A 97 6.85 -16.62 43.49
C MET A 97 6.52 -15.90 44.80
N GLU A 98 6.76 -16.56 45.94
CA GLU A 98 6.56 -15.97 47.27
C GLU A 98 7.55 -14.83 47.55
N ALA A 99 8.85 -15.05 47.33
CA ALA A 99 9.90 -14.04 47.58
C ALA A 99 9.69 -12.76 46.76
N ARG A 100 9.18 -12.90 45.52
CA ARG A 100 8.87 -11.78 44.62
C ARG A 100 7.46 -11.23 44.78
N ARG A 101 6.62 -11.85 45.63
CA ARG A 101 5.21 -11.52 45.84
C ARG A 101 4.40 -11.51 44.53
N TRP A 102 4.68 -12.47 43.66
CA TRP A 102 3.98 -12.60 42.39
C TRP A 102 2.68 -13.40 42.58
N THR A 103 1.61 -12.70 42.92
CA THR A 103 0.33 -13.31 43.30
C THR A 103 -0.68 -13.39 42.15
N GLU A 104 -0.60 -12.50 41.15
CA GLU A 104 -1.54 -12.41 40.01
C GLU A 104 -0.85 -12.68 38.65
N PRO A 105 -1.54 -13.28 37.66
CA PRO A 105 -0.95 -13.61 36.37
C PRO A 105 -0.34 -12.42 35.63
N GLY A 106 -1.06 -11.30 35.60
CA GLY A 106 -0.60 -10.05 34.98
C GLY A 106 0.45 -9.28 35.79
N SER A 107 0.86 -9.78 36.97
CA SER A 107 1.91 -9.13 37.76
C SER A 107 3.32 -9.38 37.23
N ILE A 108 3.46 -10.33 36.30
CA ILE A 108 4.75 -10.69 35.71
C ILE A 108 4.64 -10.56 34.20
N GLU A 109 5.47 -9.70 33.64
CA GLU A 109 5.54 -9.54 32.20
C GLU A 109 6.16 -10.78 31.53
N LEU A 110 5.69 -11.16 30.34
CA LEU A 110 6.25 -12.30 29.58
C LEU A 110 7.78 -12.24 29.42
N HIS A 111 8.35 -11.04 29.25
CA HIS A 111 9.81 -10.88 29.15
C HIS A 111 10.54 -11.21 30.46
N VAL A 112 9.90 -10.97 31.60
CA VAL A 112 10.42 -11.36 32.92
C VAL A 112 10.36 -12.87 33.05
N TRP A 113 9.29 -13.52 32.58
CA TRP A 113 9.17 -14.98 32.60
C TRP A 113 10.25 -15.69 31.81
N VAL A 114 10.56 -15.22 30.59
CA VAL A 114 11.66 -15.77 29.78
C VAL A 114 12.97 -15.75 30.58
N ARG A 115 13.23 -14.64 31.27
CA ARG A 115 14.43 -14.50 32.12
C ARG A 115 14.38 -15.42 33.34
N VAL A 116 13.24 -15.54 34.01
CA VAL A 116 13.06 -16.42 35.18
C VAL A 116 13.37 -17.87 34.81
N VAL A 117 12.82 -18.35 33.69
CA VAL A 117 13.06 -19.72 33.20
C VAL A 117 14.54 -19.93 32.86
N SER A 118 15.19 -18.93 32.25
CA SER A 118 16.63 -19.00 31.97
C SER A 118 17.49 -19.00 33.24
N ASP A 119 17.19 -18.13 34.20
CA ASP A 119 17.97 -17.95 35.43
C ASP A 119 17.83 -19.17 36.37
N HIS A 120 16.67 -19.83 36.39
CA HIS A 120 16.36 -20.96 37.27
C HIS A 120 16.30 -22.29 36.52
N TRP A 121 16.87 -22.36 35.30
CA TRP A 121 16.79 -23.55 34.45
C TRP A 121 17.24 -24.84 35.15
N ASN A 122 18.29 -24.74 35.98
CA ASN A 122 18.83 -25.88 36.74
C ASN A 122 18.00 -26.27 37.97
N GLU A 123 17.13 -25.36 38.45
CA GLU A 123 16.24 -25.59 39.59
C GLU A 123 14.90 -26.21 39.14
N ILE A 124 14.53 -26.00 37.87
CA ILE A 124 13.32 -26.55 37.28
C ILE A 124 13.53 -28.05 37.01
N PRO A 125 12.65 -28.94 37.52
CA PRO A 125 12.74 -30.37 37.24
C PRO A 125 12.64 -30.66 35.74
N HIS A 126 13.43 -31.60 35.22
CA HIS A 126 13.39 -31.97 33.80
C HIS A 126 11.99 -32.38 33.30
N GLN A 127 11.17 -32.98 34.17
CA GLN A 127 9.79 -33.36 33.86
C GLN A 127 8.82 -32.17 33.77
N ALA A 128 9.21 -30.97 34.22
CA ALA A 128 8.38 -29.77 34.16
C ALA A 128 8.41 -29.12 32.77
N ILE A 129 9.49 -29.31 32.03
CA ILE A 129 9.70 -28.71 30.71
C ILE A 129 9.82 -29.81 29.67
N ASN A 130 8.96 -29.78 28.66
CA ASN A 130 9.09 -30.68 27.53
C ASN A 130 10.21 -30.18 26.60
N GLN A 131 11.44 -30.61 26.88
CA GLN A 131 12.59 -30.27 26.05
C GLN A 131 12.61 -31.16 24.80
N VAL A 132 12.32 -30.56 23.65
CA VAL A 132 12.62 -31.19 22.36
C VAL A 132 14.13 -31.11 22.13
N ILE A 133 14.82 -32.25 22.13
CA ILE A 133 16.27 -32.34 21.93
C ILE A 133 16.65 -31.64 20.61
N GLY A 134 17.60 -30.71 20.68
CA GLY A 134 18.10 -29.97 19.52
C GLY A 134 17.27 -28.76 19.10
N LYS A 135 16.14 -28.48 19.76
CA LYS A 135 15.35 -27.28 19.49
C LYS A 135 15.95 -26.05 20.19
N ASP A 136 16.27 -25.03 19.39
CA ASP A 136 16.59 -23.70 19.93
C ASP A 136 15.29 -22.96 20.28
N TRP A 137 15.13 -22.65 21.56
CA TRP A 137 13.98 -21.92 22.08
C TRP A 137 14.16 -20.40 22.00
N SER A 138 15.34 -19.90 21.61
CA SER A 138 15.64 -18.46 21.56
C SER A 138 14.62 -17.68 20.73
N THR A 139 14.27 -18.20 19.55
CA THR A 139 13.28 -17.62 18.63
C THR A 139 11.87 -17.61 19.21
N THR A 140 11.41 -18.72 19.80
CA THR A 140 10.08 -18.83 20.41
C THR A 140 9.97 -17.87 21.60
N LEU A 141 10.99 -17.81 22.46
CA LEU A 141 11.02 -16.92 23.60
C LEU A 141 11.05 -15.44 23.15
N TRP A 142 11.86 -15.11 22.15
CA TRP A 142 11.89 -13.77 21.57
C TRP A 142 10.54 -13.37 20.96
N ALA A 143 9.87 -14.27 20.24
CA ALA A 143 8.55 -14.03 19.69
C ALA A 143 7.52 -13.77 20.80
N VAL A 144 7.53 -14.56 21.87
CA VAL A 144 6.65 -14.39 23.04
C VAL A 144 6.84 -13.03 23.71
N VAL A 145 8.08 -12.53 23.81
CA VAL A 145 8.36 -11.17 24.31
C VAL A 145 7.77 -10.09 23.40
N ASN A 146 7.79 -10.31 22.08
CA ASN A 146 7.26 -9.35 21.11
C ASN A 146 5.73 -9.31 21.07
N ILE A 147 5.04 -10.39 21.43
CA ILE A 147 3.56 -10.42 21.53
C ILE A 147 3.07 -9.28 22.42
N ARG A 148 3.69 -9.09 23.58
CA ARG A 148 3.36 -8.00 24.51
C ARG A 148 3.59 -6.63 23.87
N HIS A 149 4.73 -6.43 23.19
CA HIS A 149 5.05 -5.17 22.55
C HIS A 149 3.98 -4.80 21.51
N LEU A 150 3.49 -5.77 20.74
CA LEU A 150 2.46 -5.53 19.74
C LEU A 150 1.08 -5.29 20.35
N ALA A 151 0.71 -6.06 21.38
CA ALA A 151 -0.54 -5.89 22.11
C ALA A 151 -0.62 -4.50 22.76
N VAL A 152 0.44 -4.07 23.44
CA VAL A 152 0.50 -2.81 24.19
C VAL A 152 0.66 -1.60 23.27
N HIS A 153 1.54 -1.67 22.27
CA HIS A 153 1.76 -0.56 21.34
C HIS A 153 0.75 -0.50 20.20
N ARG A 154 -0.21 -1.44 20.14
CA ARG A 154 -1.36 -1.41 19.22
C ARG A 154 -0.93 -1.21 17.76
N ARG A 155 0.16 -1.87 17.37
CA ARG A 155 0.69 -1.73 16.01
C ARG A 155 -0.12 -2.61 15.06
N PRO A 156 -0.58 -2.07 13.90
CA PRO A 156 -1.17 -2.90 12.86
C PRO A 156 -0.23 -4.04 12.49
N THR A 157 -0.76 -5.25 12.50
CA THR A 157 0.00 -6.50 12.33
C THR A 157 -0.71 -7.34 11.28
N SER A 158 0.02 -7.82 10.27
CA SER A 158 -0.56 -8.69 9.23
C SER A 158 -1.10 -9.99 9.83
N ALA A 159 -2.11 -10.57 9.21
CA ALA A 159 -2.72 -11.81 9.69
C ALA A 159 -1.72 -12.98 9.73
N ARG A 160 -0.79 -13.05 8.77
CA ARG A 160 0.31 -14.05 8.74
C ARG A 160 1.23 -13.92 9.96
N LEU A 161 1.70 -12.72 10.26
CA LEU A 161 2.50 -12.47 11.47
C LEU A 161 1.74 -12.81 12.77
N ILE A 162 0.42 -12.58 12.84
CA ILE A 162 -0.39 -13.03 13.99
C ILE A 162 -0.43 -14.57 14.08
N LEU A 163 -0.53 -15.27 12.95
CA LEU A 163 -0.45 -16.74 12.90
C LEU A 163 0.91 -17.24 13.41
N ASP A 164 2.01 -16.57 13.06
CA ASP A 164 3.34 -16.91 13.56
C ASP A 164 3.41 -16.77 15.08
N PHE A 165 2.87 -15.68 15.65
CA PHE A 165 2.80 -15.53 17.10
C PHE A 165 1.95 -16.61 17.78
N LEU A 166 0.82 -16.98 17.18
CA LEU A 166 -0.01 -18.08 17.69
C LEU A 166 0.74 -19.42 17.63
N HIS A 167 1.54 -19.65 16.58
CA HIS A 167 2.39 -20.82 16.50
C HIS A 167 3.44 -20.83 17.60
N PHE A 168 4.21 -19.76 17.79
CA PHE A 168 5.22 -19.67 18.86
C PHE A 168 4.60 -19.81 20.26
N ALA A 169 3.41 -19.26 20.46
CA ALA A 169 2.68 -19.39 21.72
C ALA A 169 2.19 -20.83 21.97
N GLU A 170 1.75 -21.56 20.94
CA GLU A 170 1.43 -22.99 21.03
C GLU A 170 2.68 -23.81 21.41
N GLU A 171 3.82 -23.53 20.77
CA GLU A 171 5.08 -24.20 21.12
C GLU A 171 5.52 -23.92 22.55
N PHE A 172 5.39 -22.66 23.00
CA PHE A 172 5.74 -22.25 24.34
C PHE A 172 4.85 -22.91 25.40
N THR A 173 3.53 -22.95 25.17
CA THR A 173 2.60 -23.64 26.08
C THR A 173 2.80 -25.16 26.08
N ALA A 174 3.17 -25.75 24.94
CA ALA A 174 3.59 -27.15 24.87
C ALA A 174 4.88 -27.42 25.66
N MET A 175 5.85 -26.50 25.61
CA MET A 175 7.09 -26.57 26.41
C MET A 175 6.77 -26.57 27.92
N LEU A 176 5.87 -25.70 28.36
CA LEU A 176 5.42 -25.63 29.77
C LEU A 176 4.41 -26.72 30.15
N GLN A 177 4.05 -27.59 29.20
CA GLN A 177 3.07 -28.68 29.36
C GLN A 177 1.68 -28.21 29.82
N ASP A 178 1.27 -27.00 29.43
CA ASP A 178 -0.05 -26.48 29.70
C ASP A 178 -1.01 -26.76 28.53
N SER A 179 -1.67 -27.92 28.61
CA SER A 179 -2.60 -28.37 27.58
C SER A 179 -3.84 -27.48 27.43
N LYS A 180 -4.28 -26.80 28.50
CA LYS A 180 -5.45 -25.92 28.47
C LYS A 180 -5.15 -24.69 27.62
N SER A 181 -4.05 -24.00 27.91
CA SER A 181 -3.61 -22.82 27.17
C SER A 181 -3.23 -23.16 25.73
N MET A 182 -2.51 -24.28 25.53
CA MET A 182 -2.16 -24.79 24.21
C MET A 182 -3.40 -25.02 23.33
N ASN A 183 -4.43 -25.69 23.87
CA ASN A 183 -5.67 -25.95 23.12
C ASN A 183 -6.42 -24.66 22.78
N CYS A 184 -6.49 -23.70 23.71
CA CYS A 184 -7.11 -22.39 23.45
C CYS A 184 -6.43 -21.66 22.29
N ILE A 185 -5.10 -21.56 22.34
CA ILE A 185 -4.29 -20.91 21.30
C ILE A 185 -4.45 -21.65 19.97
N LYS A 186 -4.42 -22.98 19.97
CA LYS A 186 -4.60 -23.81 18.79
C LYS A 186 -5.96 -23.61 18.13
N THR A 187 -7.03 -23.50 18.91
CA THR A 187 -8.38 -23.19 18.38
C THR A 187 -8.40 -21.83 17.68
N ILE A 188 -7.81 -20.80 18.28
CA ILE A 188 -7.71 -19.47 17.69
C ILE A 188 -6.88 -19.53 16.40
N LYS A 189 -5.73 -20.20 16.42
CA LYS A 189 -4.85 -20.38 15.27
C LYS A 189 -5.56 -21.04 14.11
N ASN A 190 -6.22 -22.18 14.33
CA ASN A 190 -6.92 -22.91 13.28
C ASN A 190 -8.06 -22.07 12.69
N LYS A 191 -8.82 -21.35 13.53
CA LYS A 191 -9.89 -20.48 13.06
C LYS A 191 -9.35 -19.32 12.24
N LEU A 192 -8.26 -18.68 12.70
CA LEU A 192 -7.62 -17.59 11.97
C LEU A 192 -7.04 -18.08 10.64
N ASN A 193 -6.35 -19.23 10.63
CA ASN A 193 -5.73 -19.76 9.42
C ASN A 193 -6.78 -20.02 8.34
N SER A 194 -7.90 -20.67 8.70
CA SER A 194 -9.02 -20.88 7.77
C SER A 194 -9.57 -19.56 7.20
N VAL A 195 -9.70 -18.51 8.02
CA VAL A 195 -10.17 -17.20 7.54
C VAL A 195 -9.15 -16.54 6.62
N VAL A 196 -7.85 -16.66 6.92
CA VAL A 196 -6.77 -16.11 6.09
C VAL A 196 -6.73 -16.82 4.74
N ASP A 197 -6.77 -18.15 4.73
CA ASP A 197 -6.78 -18.95 3.50
C ASP A 197 -8.00 -18.58 2.62
N ASP A 198 -9.20 -18.44 3.22
CA ASP A 198 -10.40 -17.99 2.51
C ASP A 198 -10.26 -16.58 1.91
N LEU A 199 -9.58 -15.68 2.61
CA LEU A 199 -9.34 -14.31 2.13
C LEU A 199 -8.31 -14.28 1.00
N GLU A 200 -7.25 -15.09 1.07
CA GLU A 200 -6.25 -15.22 0.01
C GLU A 200 -6.89 -15.73 -1.28
N VAL A 201 -7.75 -16.75 -1.20
CA VAL A 201 -8.48 -17.26 -2.36
C VAL A 201 -9.40 -16.18 -2.96
N LYS A 202 -10.14 -15.44 -2.12
CA LYS A 202 -11.03 -14.37 -2.59
C LYS A 202 -10.26 -13.24 -3.27
N GLU A 203 -9.10 -12.87 -2.74
CA GLU A 203 -8.25 -11.84 -3.33
C GLU A 203 -7.82 -12.24 -4.75
N VAL A 204 -7.37 -13.48 -4.94
CA VAL A 204 -6.99 -14.00 -6.27
C VAL A 204 -8.18 -13.97 -7.24
N LEU A 205 -9.37 -14.38 -6.80
CA LEU A 205 -10.57 -14.34 -7.64
C LEU A 205 -10.98 -12.91 -8.03
N LEU A 206 -10.84 -11.95 -7.12
CA LEU A 206 -11.11 -10.54 -7.40
C LEU A 206 -10.09 -9.95 -8.39
N GLN A 207 -8.82 -10.32 -8.26
CA GLN A 207 -7.77 -9.90 -9.19
C GLN A 207 -8.02 -10.43 -10.60
N GLU A 208 -8.48 -11.68 -10.74
CA GLU A 208 -8.81 -12.24 -12.05
C GLU A 208 -10.05 -11.58 -12.67
N ALA A 209 -11.13 -11.39 -11.89
CA ALA A 209 -12.30 -10.67 -12.36
C ALA A 209 -11.96 -9.23 -12.82
N LEU A 210 -11.09 -8.55 -12.07
CA LEU A 210 -10.60 -7.23 -12.44
C LEU A 210 -9.81 -7.25 -13.76
N ARG A 211 -8.99 -8.29 -13.99
CA ARG A 211 -8.25 -8.49 -15.24
C ARG A 211 -9.20 -8.68 -16.42
N GLU A 212 -10.24 -9.49 -16.25
CA GLU A 212 -11.28 -9.71 -17.25
C GLU A 212 -12.01 -8.40 -17.62
N ASP A 213 -12.41 -7.62 -16.62
CA ASP A 213 -13.05 -6.32 -16.81
C ASP A 213 -12.15 -5.35 -17.61
N PHE A 214 -10.86 -5.29 -17.27
CA PHE A 214 -9.90 -4.46 -18.02
C PHE A 214 -9.74 -4.93 -19.48
N ALA A 215 -9.74 -6.24 -19.72
CA ALA A 215 -9.67 -6.79 -21.06
C ALA A 215 -10.92 -6.43 -21.88
N GLU A 216 -12.11 -6.51 -21.28
CA GLU A 216 -13.36 -6.15 -21.94
C GLU A 216 -13.43 -4.65 -22.27
N ILE A 217 -13.05 -3.78 -21.32
CA ILE A 217 -12.96 -2.33 -21.54
C ILE A 217 -12.02 -2.02 -22.71
N THR A 218 -10.85 -2.66 -22.74
CA THR A 218 -9.86 -2.48 -23.81
C THR A 218 -10.45 -2.91 -25.16
N LYS A 219 -11.11 -4.06 -25.21
CA LYS A 219 -11.80 -4.53 -26.43
C LYS A 219 -12.84 -3.53 -26.91
N LYS A 220 -13.73 -3.04 -26.03
CA LYS A 220 -14.75 -2.03 -26.36
C LYS A 220 -14.12 -0.75 -26.90
N GLN A 221 -13.04 -0.25 -26.28
CA GLN A 221 -12.32 0.93 -26.75
C GLN A 221 -11.76 0.74 -28.16
N THR A 222 -11.19 -0.43 -28.48
CA THR A 222 -10.66 -0.69 -29.82
C THR A 222 -11.75 -0.74 -30.90
N LEU A 223 -12.90 -1.33 -30.59
CA LEU A 223 -14.04 -1.41 -31.51
C LEU A 223 -14.60 -0.01 -31.79
N LEU A 224 -14.85 0.78 -30.76
CA LEU A 224 -15.36 2.14 -30.89
C LEU A 224 -14.39 3.04 -31.67
N LYS A 225 -13.08 2.90 -31.44
CA LYS A 225 -12.06 3.64 -32.22
C LYS A 225 -12.11 3.27 -33.71
N LYS A 226 -12.23 1.98 -34.04
CA LYS A 226 -12.35 1.51 -35.44
C LYS A 226 -13.61 2.07 -36.10
N GLU A 227 -14.75 1.98 -35.43
CA GLU A 227 -16.03 2.49 -35.93
C GLU A 227 -16.00 4.01 -36.14
N ALA A 228 -15.42 4.77 -35.20
CA ALA A 228 -15.27 6.22 -35.32
C ALA A 228 -14.41 6.62 -36.54
N VAL A 229 -13.31 5.89 -36.79
CA VAL A 229 -12.45 6.12 -37.97
C VAL A 229 -13.20 5.81 -39.26
N GLU A 230 -13.97 4.72 -39.31
CA GLU A 230 -14.70 4.34 -40.52
C GLU A 230 -15.85 5.32 -40.82
N ASN A 231 -16.61 5.73 -39.79
CA ASN A 231 -17.63 6.76 -39.91
C ASN A 231 -17.04 8.10 -40.40
N MET A 232 -15.84 8.47 -39.94
CA MET A 232 -15.14 9.66 -40.41
C MET A 232 -14.79 9.55 -41.91
N LYS A 233 -14.24 8.41 -42.35
CA LYS A 233 -13.92 8.17 -43.77
C LYS A 233 -15.17 8.22 -44.65
N GLN A 234 -16.25 7.58 -44.22
CA GLN A 234 -17.50 7.56 -44.97
C GLN A 234 -18.09 8.97 -45.13
N ARG A 235 -18.16 9.74 -44.04
CA ARG A 235 -18.59 11.15 -44.12
C ARG A 235 -17.68 11.99 -45.01
N SER A 236 -16.36 11.77 -44.96
CA SER A 236 -15.43 12.46 -45.85
C SER A 236 -15.71 12.14 -47.32
N LYS A 237 -16.00 10.88 -47.65
CA LYS A 237 -16.35 10.44 -49.00
C LYS A 237 -17.64 11.10 -49.48
N GLU A 238 -18.68 11.10 -48.65
CA GLU A 238 -19.97 11.75 -48.95
C GLU A 238 -19.79 13.25 -49.20
N ASN A 239 -18.99 13.94 -48.38
CA ASN A 239 -18.67 15.35 -48.58
C ASN A 239 -17.95 15.61 -49.90
N ILE A 240 -16.98 14.76 -50.29
CA ILE A 240 -16.29 14.87 -51.58
C ILE A 240 -17.27 14.68 -52.74
N THR A 241 -18.14 13.67 -52.66
CA THR A 241 -19.15 13.42 -53.70
C THR A 241 -20.15 14.58 -53.83
N ALA A 242 -20.65 15.11 -52.71
CA ALA A 242 -21.57 16.24 -52.72
C ALA A 242 -20.92 17.51 -53.31
N ALA A 243 -19.66 17.77 -52.99
CA ALA A 243 -18.90 18.88 -53.58
C ALA A 243 -18.74 18.71 -55.10
N GLY A 244 -18.40 17.49 -55.56
CA GLY A 244 -18.29 17.18 -56.99
C GLY A 244 -19.62 17.36 -57.74
N GLN A 245 -20.74 16.94 -57.13
CA GLN A 245 -22.07 17.13 -57.71
C GLN A 245 -22.42 18.61 -57.83
N THR A 246 -22.14 19.41 -56.79
CA THR A 246 -22.38 20.86 -56.80
C THR A 246 -21.65 21.55 -57.96
N ILE A 247 -20.40 21.17 -58.22
CA ILE A 247 -19.62 21.69 -59.35
C ILE A 247 -20.24 21.23 -60.68
N THR A 248 -20.62 19.96 -60.79
CA THR A 248 -21.24 19.40 -61.99
C THR A 248 -22.56 20.09 -62.34
N ASP A 249 -23.41 20.33 -61.34
CA ASP A 249 -24.67 21.06 -61.51
C ASP A 249 -24.42 22.49 -62.00
N PHE A 250 -23.44 23.19 -61.41
CA PHE A 250 -23.03 24.53 -61.85
C PHE A 250 -22.54 24.56 -63.31
N LEU A 251 -21.70 23.59 -63.70
CA LEU A 251 -21.19 23.48 -65.08
C LEU A 251 -22.32 23.17 -66.06
N THR A 252 -23.24 22.28 -65.66
CA THR A 252 -24.38 21.86 -66.45
C THR A 252 -25.28 23.05 -66.76
N ILE A 253 -25.67 23.83 -65.74
CA ILE A 253 -26.47 25.06 -65.90
C ILE A 253 -25.80 26.03 -66.88
N ASN A 254 -24.51 26.33 -66.70
CA ASN A 254 -23.80 27.26 -67.58
C ASN A 254 -23.64 26.74 -69.01
N SER A 255 -23.47 25.43 -69.20
CA SER A 255 -23.40 24.84 -70.55
C SER A 255 -24.73 24.95 -71.32
N TYR A 256 -25.87 24.85 -70.62
CA TYR A 256 -27.19 25.08 -71.20
C TYR A 256 -27.42 26.57 -71.51
N SER A 257 -26.88 27.48 -70.71
CA SER A 257 -26.88 28.92 -71.00
C SER A 257 -26.04 29.27 -72.24
N SER A 258 -24.87 28.64 -72.44
CA SER A 258 -24.07 28.82 -73.67
C SER A 258 -24.75 28.28 -74.92
N LYS A 259 -25.47 27.16 -74.84
CA LYS A 259 -26.25 26.62 -75.97
C LYS A 259 -27.43 27.52 -76.36
N ARG A 260 -28.00 28.27 -75.41
CA ARG A 260 -29.06 29.27 -75.67
C ARG A 260 -28.57 30.55 -76.34
N ILE A 261 -27.29 30.91 -76.17
CA ILE A 261 -26.68 32.09 -76.83
C ILE A 261 -26.34 31.77 -78.30
N LEU A 262 -26.01 30.52 -78.64
CA LEU A 262 -25.72 30.09 -80.01
C LEU A 262 -26.95 29.82 -80.88
N SER A 263 -28.15 29.72 -80.28
CA SER A 263 -29.41 29.51 -81.02
C SER A 263 -30.14 30.82 -81.37
N TYR A 264 -29.47 31.98 -81.27
CA TYR A 264 -30.05 33.29 -81.60
C TYR A 264 -29.09 34.18 -82.43
N SER A 265 -28.25 33.55 -83.25
CA SER A 265 -27.44 34.26 -84.25
C SER A 265 -27.55 33.57 -85.59
N ASN A 266 -28.65 33.86 -86.29
CA ASN A 266 -28.76 33.98 -87.75
C ASN A 266 -30.15 34.58 -88.03
N ASP A 267 -30.19 35.90 -88.24
CA ASP A 267 -30.98 36.60 -89.27
C ASP A 267 -30.77 38.13 -89.14
N ASP A 268 -30.05 38.66 -90.14
CA ASP A 268 -30.08 39.96 -90.83
C ASP A 268 -30.14 41.34 -90.10
N ASP A 269 -29.00 42.03 -90.21
CA ASP A 269 -28.75 43.29 -90.95
C ASP A 269 -29.37 44.66 -90.57
N PHE A 270 -28.45 45.65 -90.63
CA PHE A 270 -28.59 47.07 -90.95
C PHE A 270 -29.23 48.13 -89.98
N ASN A 271 -28.31 48.97 -89.47
CA ASN A 271 -28.30 50.45 -89.51
C ASN A 271 -28.53 51.29 -88.22
N SER A 272 -27.42 51.92 -87.79
CA SER A 272 -27.25 53.31 -87.33
C SER A 272 -28.19 53.94 -86.28
N ARG A 273 -27.61 54.38 -85.14
CA ARG A 273 -27.38 55.82 -84.81
C ARG A 273 -26.97 56.06 -83.34
N LYS A 274 -25.86 56.81 -83.20
CA LYS A 274 -25.60 57.97 -82.30
C LYS A 274 -25.76 57.86 -80.77
N ILE A 275 -24.60 57.98 -80.09
CA ILE A 275 -24.21 59.05 -79.12
C ILE A 275 -25.22 59.45 -78.01
N ARG A 276 -24.87 59.26 -76.72
CA ARG A 276 -24.26 60.25 -75.77
C ARG A 276 -24.33 59.80 -74.29
N ALA A 277 -23.27 60.15 -73.53
CA ALA A 277 -23.18 60.53 -72.10
C ALA A 277 -24.08 59.82 -71.06
N GLY A 278 -23.61 59.25 -69.94
CA GLY A 278 -22.58 59.71 -69.00
C GLY A 278 -23.24 60.09 -67.66
N ALA A 279 -23.01 59.31 -66.58
CA ALA A 279 -23.09 59.69 -65.15
C ALA A 279 -22.89 58.42 -64.28
N ARG A 280 -21.73 58.21 -63.65
CA ARG A 280 -21.32 58.62 -62.29
C ARG A 280 -22.15 58.08 -61.12
N GLY A 281 -21.46 57.29 -60.27
CA GLY A 281 -21.68 57.18 -58.81
C GLY A 281 -22.49 55.94 -58.40
N LYS A 282 -22.18 55.19 -57.34
CA LYS A 282 -21.22 55.32 -56.23
C LYS A 282 -20.94 53.92 -55.64
N ARG A 283 -19.79 53.87 -54.97
CA ARG A 283 -19.10 52.87 -54.14
C ARG A 283 -19.90 51.83 -53.31
N PRO A 284 -19.20 50.76 -52.86
CA PRO A 284 -19.71 49.68 -52.02
C PRO A 284 -19.59 50.00 -50.50
N ARG A 285 -20.38 49.31 -49.67
CA ARG A 285 -20.21 49.19 -48.21
C ARG A 285 -20.00 47.70 -47.90
N THR A 286 -18.83 47.24 -47.41
CA THR A 286 -18.37 47.21 -46.00
C THR A 286 -19.41 46.53 -45.10
N LEU A 287 -19.11 45.49 -44.32
CA LEU A 287 -18.18 45.42 -43.17
C LEU A 287 -17.95 43.90 -42.87
N GLY A 288 -16.75 43.44 -42.52
CA GLY A 288 -16.20 43.49 -41.16
C GLY A 288 -16.81 42.34 -40.34
N GLY A 289 -16.14 41.26 -39.96
CA GLY A 289 -14.74 41.15 -39.56
C GLY A 289 -14.61 41.60 -38.10
N GLY A 290 -14.51 40.65 -37.17
CA GLY A 290 -14.11 40.93 -35.80
C GLY A 290 -14.61 39.96 -34.73
N GLY A 291 -13.72 39.07 -34.29
CA GLY A 291 -13.33 39.08 -32.87
C GLY A 291 -13.78 37.93 -31.96
N MET A 292 -12.79 37.56 -31.12
CA MET A 292 -12.88 36.99 -29.76
C MET A 292 -13.00 35.47 -29.64
N GLU A 293 -11.95 34.76 -29.23
CA GLU A 293 -11.30 34.68 -27.89
C GLU A 293 -11.89 33.54 -27.05
N VAL A 294 -11.11 32.48 -26.78
CA VAL A 294 -10.38 32.17 -25.53
C VAL A 294 -11.23 31.47 -24.46
N GLY A 295 -10.67 30.41 -23.86
CA GLY A 295 -11.04 29.94 -22.51
C GLY A 295 -11.49 28.48 -22.46
N GLN A 296 -10.60 27.53 -22.17
CA GLN A 296 -10.30 27.01 -20.82
C GLN A 296 -11.30 26.01 -20.23
N ARG A 297 -10.75 24.83 -19.87
CA ARG A 297 -10.99 24.00 -18.66
C ARG A 297 -12.40 23.48 -18.36
N GLY A 298 -12.49 22.16 -18.13
CA GLY A 298 -13.56 21.54 -17.32
C GLY A 298 -13.51 20.02 -17.39
N ARG A 299 -12.69 19.35 -16.57
CA ARG A 299 -13.07 18.67 -15.31
C ARG A 299 -14.16 17.59 -15.46
N CYS A 300 -13.71 16.35 -15.28
CA CYS A 300 -14.47 15.18 -14.83
C CYS A 300 -15.40 15.50 -13.65
N LYS A 301 -16.64 15.01 -13.71
CA LYS A 301 -17.40 14.48 -12.56
C LYS A 301 -18.39 13.43 -13.07
N SER A 302 -18.04 12.16 -12.85
CA SER A 302 -18.95 11.02 -13.03
C SER A 302 -19.96 11.00 -11.87
N ARG A 303 -21.23 10.80 -12.24
CA ARG A 303 -22.37 10.64 -11.33
C ARG A 303 -22.26 9.31 -10.59
N GLY A 304 -22.33 9.37 -9.26
CA GLY A 304 -22.71 8.23 -8.42
C GLY A 304 -24.23 8.14 -8.34
N ILE A 305 -24.76 6.94 -8.59
CA ILE A 305 -26.08 6.52 -8.10
C ILE A 305 -25.87 5.13 -7.49
N PHE A 306 -25.79 5.10 -6.16
CA PHE A 306 -25.96 3.88 -5.36
C PHE A 306 -27.43 3.47 -5.41
N LYS A 307 -27.69 2.20 -5.73
CA LYS A 307 -28.92 1.51 -5.31
C LYS A 307 -28.54 0.45 -4.29
N THR A 308 -29.17 0.58 -3.14
CA THR A 308 -29.14 -0.25 -1.94
C THR A 308 -29.72 -1.64 -2.21
N ILE A 309 -29.01 -2.69 -1.75
CA ILE A 309 -29.56 -3.88 -1.08
C ILE A 309 -28.61 -4.18 0.07
#